data_AF-A0A2J8XYV5-F1
#
_entry.id   AF-A0A2J8XYV5-F1
#
_cell.length_a   1.000
_cell.length_b   1.000
_cell.length_c   1.000
_cell.angle_alpha   90.00
_cell.angle_beta   90.00
_cell.angle_gamma   90.00
#
_symmetry.space_group_name_H-M   'P 1'
#
loop_
_entity.id
_entity.type
_entity.pdbx_description
1 polymer ?
#
loop_
_entity_poly.entity_id
_entity_poly.type
_entity_poly.pdbx_seq_one_letter_code
_entity_poly.pdbx_strand_id
1 'polypeptide(L)'
;MDLSHKAVKRQASFCNAITFSNRPVLIYEQVRLKITKKQCCWSGALRLGFTSKDPSRIHPDSLPKYACPDLVSQSGFWAKALPEEFANEGNIIAFWVDKKGRVFHRIN
;
A
#
# COMPACT_ATOMS: atom_id res chain seq x y z
N MET A 1 12.76 -9.18 8.01
CA MET A 1 12.66 -7.99 7.12
C MET A 1 14.01 -7.79 6.49
N ASP A 2 14.07 -7.29 5.25
CA ASP A 2 15.34 -6.82 4.68
C ASP A 2 15.89 -5.70 5.59
N LEU A 3 17.19 -5.74 5.91
CA LEU A 3 17.88 -4.76 6.75
C LEU A 3 17.77 -3.33 6.20
N SER A 4 17.48 -3.19 4.89
CA SER A 4 17.25 -1.89 4.28
C SER A 4 15.85 -1.31 4.55
N HIS A 5 14.92 -2.09 5.10
CA HIS A 5 13.49 -1.77 5.26
C HIS A 5 12.79 -1.36 3.94
N LYS A 6 13.32 -1.78 2.79
CA LYS A 6 12.76 -1.44 1.46
C LYS A 6 11.90 -2.54 0.83
N ALA A 7 11.83 -3.71 1.47
CA ALA A 7 11.07 -4.85 0.97
C ALA A 7 10.13 -5.41 2.02
N VAL A 8 8.89 -5.66 1.61
CA VAL A 8 7.85 -6.30 2.43
C VAL A 8 7.32 -7.54 1.73
N LYS A 9 6.99 -8.56 2.53
CA LYS A 9 6.42 -9.83 2.04
C LYS A 9 5.38 -10.30 3.05
N ARG A 10 4.17 -10.62 2.56
CA ARG A 10 3.17 -11.34 3.35
C ARG A 10 3.69 -12.76 3.62
N GLN A 11 3.81 -13.13 4.90
CA GLN A 11 4.42 -14.40 5.29
C GLN A 11 3.48 -15.60 5.08
N ALA A 12 2.21 -15.44 5.45
CA ALA A 12 1.20 -16.51 5.37
C ALA A 12 -0.19 -15.91 5.13
N SER A 13 -1.16 -16.78 4.82
CA SER A 13 -2.56 -16.42 4.58
C SER A 13 -2.72 -15.40 3.43
N PHE A 14 -3.86 -14.70 3.40
CA PHE A 14 -4.24 -13.73 2.37
C PHE A 14 -4.53 -12.32 2.90
N CYS A 15 -4.69 -12.15 4.22
CA CYS A 15 -4.99 -10.88 4.90
C CYS A 15 -3.88 -10.45 5.88
N ASN A 16 -4.10 -9.42 6.68
CA ASN A 16 -3.15 -8.90 7.70
C ASN A 16 -1.80 -8.45 7.09
N ALA A 17 -1.85 -7.82 5.92
CA ALA A 17 -0.67 -7.38 5.17
C ALA A 17 -0.63 -5.86 4.95
N ILE A 18 -1.26 -5.08 5.84
CA ILE A 18 -1.23 -3.62 5.78
C ILE A 18 0.18 -3.14 6.19
N THR A 19 0.76 -2.27 5.38
CA THR A 19 2.09 -1.70 5.61
C THR A 19 2.08 -0.21 5.30
N PHE A 20 2.91 0.55 6.01
CA PHE A 20 3.05 2.00 5.82
C PHE A 20 4.47 2.37 5.39
N SER A 21 4.63 3.57 4.83
CA SER A 21 5.96 4.14 4.62
C SER A 21 6.64 4.44 5.96
N ASN A 22 7.98 4.36 5.98
CA ASN A 22 8.78 4.66 7.17
C ASN A 22 8.99 6.17 7.39
N ARG A 23 8.51 7.01 6.47
CA ARG A 23 8.53 8.47 6.57
C ARG A 23 7.30 9.07 5.89
N PRO A 24 6.96 10.33 6.22
CA PRO A 24 6.00 11.11 5.44
C PRO A 24 6.44 11.25 3.98
N VAL A 25 5.45 11.24 3.08
CA VAL A 25 5.61 11.45 1.63
C VAL A 25 5.14 12.87 1.32
N LEU A 26 5.94 13.62 0.57
CA LEU A 26 5.59 14.99 0.19
C LEU A 26 4.53 15.02 -0.92
N ILE A 27 3.78 16.13 -1.01
CA ILE A 27 2.89 16.36 -2.16
C ILE A 27 3.72 16.37 -3.45
N TYR A 28 3.20 15.73 -4.50
CA TYR A 28 3.87 15.44 -5.77
C TYR A 28 5.05 14.46 -5.72
N GLU A 29 5.45 13.99 -4.53
CA GLU A 29 6.48 12.96 -4.43
C GLU A 29 5.93 11.62 -4.93
N GLN A 30 6.66 10.98 -5.85
CA GLN A 30 6.28 9.67 -6.39
C GLN A 30 6.79 8.55 -5.51
N VAL A 31 5.86 7.82 -4.90
CA VAL A 31 6.15 6.54 -4.26
C VAL A 31 6.18 5.47 -5.33
N ARG A 32 7.29 4.71 -5.42
CA ARG A 32 7.49 3.65 -6.42
C ARG A 32 7.62 2.30 -5.74
N LEU A 33 6.74 1.37 -6.13
CA LEU A 33 6.71 0.00 -5.61
C LEU A 33 6.96 -0.98 -6.74
N LYS A 34 8.01 -1.80 -6.63
CA LYS A 34 8.28 -2.89 -7.56
C LYS A 34 7.64 -4.17 -7.05
N ILE A 35 6.84 -4.82 -7.89
CA ILE A 35 6.32 -6.14 -7.59
C ILE A 35 7.42 -7.16 -7.86
N THR A 36 8.00 -7.70 -6.79
CA THR A 36 9.11 -8.65 -6.90
C THR A 36 8.63 -10.10 -6.96
N LYS A 37 7.49 -10.41 -6.35
CA LYS A 37 6.87 -11.73 -6.32
C LYS A 37 5.34 -11.65 -6.27
N LYS A 38 4.68 -12.55 -6.98
CA LYS A 38 3.22 -12.77 -6.98
C LYS A 38 2.93 -14.23 -6.61
N GLN A 39 2.03 -14.44 -5.64
CA GLN A 39 1.58 -15.79 -5.29
C GLN A 39 0.33 -16.13 -6.13
N CYS A 40 0.48 -17.03 -7.10
CA CYS A 40 -0.61 -17.38 -8.03
C CYS A 40 -1.76 -18.18 -7.38
N CYS A 41 -1.58 -18.70 -6.17
CA CYS A 41 -2.61 -19.43 -5.43
C CYS A 41 -3.67 -18.51 -4.76
N TRP A 42 -3.53 -17.19 -4.90
CA TRP A 42 -4.47 -16.22 -4.35
C TRP A 42 -4.98 -15.30 -5.46
N SER A 43 -6.30 -15.08 -5.47
CA SER A 43 -6.94 -14.02 -6.27
C SER A 43 -7.16 -12.77 -5.43
N GLY A 44 -7.10 -11.60 -6.06
CA GLY A 44 -7.38 -10.33 -5.41
C GLY A 44 -6.42 -9.21 -5.79
N ALA A 45 -6.87 -7.99 -5.53
CA ALA A 45 -6.16 -6.77 -5.87
C ALA A 45 -5.09 -6.35 -4.84
N LEU A 46 -4.02 -5.70 -5.31
CA LEU A 46 -3.20 -4.86 -4.45
C LEU A 46 -3.97 -3.57 -4.12
N ARG A 47 -3.93 -3.11 -2.87
CA ARG A 47 -4.54 -1.83 -2.46
C ARG A 47 -3.43 -0.82 -2.16
N LEU A 48 -3.55 0.39 -2.69
CA LEU A 48 -2.62 1.50 -2.44
C LEU A 48 -3.36 2.75 -2.02
N GLY A 49 -2.67 3.63 -1.30
CA GLY A 49 -3.20 4.93 -0.95
C GLY A 49 -2.36 5.68 0.07
N PHE A 50 -3.00 6.58 0.79
CA PHE A 50 -2.37 7.53 1.70
C PHE A 50 -3.09 7.57 3.04
N THR A 51 -2.37 7.99 4.07
CA THR A 51 -2.93 8.30 5.38
C THR A 51 -2.39 9.63 5.87
N SER A 52 -3.20 10.35 6.64
CA SER A 52 -2.81 11.55 7.39
C SER A 52 -2.46 11.23 8.84
N LYS A 53 -2.61 9.96 9.27
CA LYS A 53 -2.21 9.49 10.58
C LYS A 53 -0.73 9.13 10.57
N ASP A 54 -0.04 9.41 11.67
CA ASP A 54 1.34 8.96 11.87
C ASP A 54 1.37 7.45 12.14
N PRO A 55 1.96 6.63 11.24
CA PRO A 55 2.00 5.18 11.42
C PRO A 55 2.76 4.72 12.68
N SER A 56 3.70 5.52 13.18
CA SER A 56 4.47 5.18 14.40
C SER A 56 3.60 5.18 15.67
N ARG A 57 2.43 5.84 15.60
CA ARG A 57 1.47 5.94 16.70
C ARG A 57 0.34 4.91 16.60
N ILE A 58 0.33 4.09 15.54
CA ILE A 58 -0.69 3.06 15.33
C ILE A 58 -0.17 1.75 15.93
N HIS A 59 -0.91 1.21 16.90
CA HIS A 59 -0.57 -0.08 17.47
C HIS A 59 -0.82 -1.19 16.43
N PRO A 60 0.11 -2.13 16.18
CA PRO A 60 -0.07 -3.19 15.19
C PRO A 60 -1.36 -4.00 15.39
N ASP A 61 -1.71 -4.30 16.64
CA ASP A 61 -2.93 -5.08 16.96
C ASP A 61 -4.23 -4.29 16.76
N SER A 62 -4.14 -2.98 16.57
CA SER A 62 -5.30 -2.14 16.24
C SER A 62 -5.61 -2.11 14.74
N LEU A 63 -4.70 -2.63 13.90
CA LEU A 63 -4.91 -2.67 12.46
C LEU A 63 -5.97 -3.72 12.08
N PRO A 64 -6.92 -3.36 11.21
CA PRO A 64 -7.90 -4.31 10.72
C PRO A 64 -7.27 -5.32 9.76
N LYS A 65 -8.03 -6.39 9.47
CA LYS A 65 -7.58 -7.45 8.55
C LYS A 65 -7.40 -6.94 7.11
N TYR A 66 -8.20 -5.98 6.68
CA TYR A 66 -8.22 -5.46 5.32
C TYR A 66 -8.13 -3.92 5.28
N ALA A 67 -7.50 -3.40 4.22
CA ALA A 67 -7.48 -1.96 3.99
C ALA A 67 -8.87 -1.43 3.55
N CYS A 68 -9.59 -2.20 2.74
CA CYS A 68 -10.94 -1.88 2.28
C CYS A 68 -11.90 -3.02 2.67
N PRO A 69 -13.06 -2.74 3.27
CA PRO A 69 -13.54 -1.40 3.67
C PRO A 69 -12.95 -0.92 5.01
N ASP A 70 -12.39 -1.81 5.83
CA ASP A 70 -12.16 -1.57 7.26
C ASP A 70 -11.27 -0.36 7.56
N LEU A 71 -10.05 -0.30 7.00
CA LEU A 71 -9.13 0.82 7.27
C LEU A 71 -9.64 2.13 6.68
N VAL A 72 -10.17 2.09 5.44
CA VAL A 72 -10.69 3.28 4.74
C VAL A 72 -11.95 3.85 5.41
N SER A 73 -12.70 3.05 6.18
CA SER A 73 -13.82 3.55 6.98
C SER A 73 -13.38 4.45 8.15
N GLN A 74 -12.10 4.40 8.53
CA GLN A 74 -11.53 5.23 9.60
C GLN A 74 -11.10 6.59 9.06
N SER A 75 -11.23 7.64 9.87
CA SER A 75 -10.85 8.99 9.47
C SER A 75 -9.35 9.09 9.17
N GLY A 76 -9.03 9.74 8.04
CA GLY A 76 -7.66 10.02 7.66
C GLY A 76 -6.95 8.90 6.89
N PHE A 77 -7.66 7.87 6.44
CA PHE A 77 -7.14 6.82 5.56
C PHE A 77 -7.87 6.81 4.21
N TRP A 78 -7.12 6.69 3.12
CA TRP A 78 -7.66 6.59 1.77
C TRP A 78 -6.90 5.52 1.02
N ALA A 79 -7.59 4.53 0.47
CA ALA A 79 -6.96 3.50 -0.35
C ALA A 79 -7.91 3.03 -1.45
N LYS A 80 -7.33 2.54 -2.55
CA LYS A 80 -8.06 1.98 -3.68
C LYS A 80 -7.40 0.69 -4.14
N ALA A 81 -8.24 -0.28 -4.51
CA ALA A 81 -7.80 -1.49 -5.19
C ALA A 81 -7.31 -1.15 -6.60
N LEU A 82 -6.13 -1.63 -6.94
CA LEU A 82 -5.62 -1.61 -8.31
C LEU A 82 -6.13 -2.86 -9.06
N PRO A 83 -6.35 -2.75 -10.38
CA PRO A 83 -6.58 -3.91 -11.23
C PRO A 83 -5.49 -4.99 -11.04
N GLU A 84 -5.87 -6.26 -11.03
CA GLU A 84 -4.97 -7.37 -10.68
C GLU A 84 -3.83 -7.55 -11.70
N GLU A 85 -4.06 -7.13 -12.94
CA GLU A 85 -3.08 -7.12 -14.02
C GLU A 85 -1.89 -6.18 -13.74
N PHE A 86 -2.05 -5.19 -12.86
CA PHE A 86 -0.98 -4.27 -12.48
C PHE A 86 -0.07 -4.84 -11.38
N ALA A 87 -0.53 -5.90 -10.70
CA ALA A 87 0.20 -6.56 -9.63
C ALA A 87 1.03 -7.76 -10.13
N ASN A 88 1.56 -7.69 -11.36
CA ASN A 88 2.38 -8.74 -11.97
C ASN A 88 3.87 -8.57 -11.63
N GLU A 89 4.61 -9.69 -11.52
CA GLU A 89 6.04 -9.66 -11.25
C GLU A 89 6.79 -8.79 -12.27
N GLY A 90 7.68 -7.94 -11.79
CA GLY A 90 8.45 -7.00 -12.60
C GLY A 90 7.80 -5.63 -12.80
N ASN A 91 6.48 -5.49 -12.63
CA ASN A 91 5.82 -4.19 -12.74
C ASN A 91 6.30 -3.21 -11.67
N ILE A 92 6.34 -1.92 -12.02
CA ILE A 92 6.66 -0.83 -11.09
C ILE A 92 5.45 0.09 -11.01
N ILE A 93 4.88 0.21 -9.82
CA ILE A 93 3.72 1.06 -9.57
C ILE A 93 4.22 2.36 -8.98
N ALA A 94 4.04 3.47 -9.69
CA ALA A 94 4.27 4.81 -9.19
C ALA A 94 2.94 5.45 -8.79
N PHE A 95 2.85 6.08 -7.63
CA PHE A 95 1.66 6.84 -7.23
C PHE A 95 2.04 8.06 -6.41
N TRP A 96 1.25 9.12 -6.53
CA TRP A 96 1.47 10.41 -5.87
C TRP A 96 0.14 11.15 -5.66
N VAL A 97 0.17 12.17 -4.81
CA VAL A 97 -0.97 13.05 -4.53
C VAL A 97 -0.63 14.48 -4.92
N ASP A 98 -1.60 15.25 -5.42
CA ASP A 98 -1.43 16.68 -5.71
C ASP A 98 -1.92 17.59 -4.58
N LYS A 99 -1.72 18.91 -4.74
CA LYS A 99 -2.17 19.93 -3.77
C LYS A 99 -3.69 19.97 -3.57
N LYS A 100 -4.48 19.37 -4.46
CA LYS A 100 -5.95 19.28 -4.36
C LYS A 100 -6.40 17.97 -3.72
N GLY A 101 -5.48 17.12 -3.26
CA GLY A 101 -5.78 15.81 -2.69
C GLY A 101 -6.13 14.74 -3.72
N ARG A 102 -5.89 14.99 -5.01
CA ARG A 102 -6.13 14.00 -6.07
C ARG A 102 -4.96 13.03 -6.15
N VAL A 103 -5.28 11.74 -6.17
CA VAL A 103 -4.29 10.67 -6.27
C VAL A 103 -4.16 10.21 -7.72
N PHE A 104 -2.92 10.14 -8.18
CA PHE A 104 -2.53 9.66 -9.50
C PHE A 104 -1.67 8.41 -9.35
N HIS A 105 -1.72 7.53 -10.35
CA HIS A 105 -0.85 6.37 -10.42
C HIS A 105 -0.43 6.08 -11.86
N ARG A 106 0.69 5.36 -12.01
CA ARG A 106 1.24 4.88 -13.28
C ARG A 106 1.85 3.50 -13.06
N ILE A 107 1.74 2.64 -14.07
CA ILE A 107 2.34 1.30 -14.09
C ILE A 107 3.47 1.29 -15.13
N ASN A 108 4.64 0.81 -14.70
CA ASN A 108 5.92 0.71 -15.42
C ASN A 108 6.52 2.08 -15.75
#